data_AF-A0ABD0UJQ7-F1
#
_entry.id   AF-A0ABD0UJQ7-F1
#
_cell.length_a   1.000
_cell.length_b   1.000
_cell.length_c   1.000
_cell.angle_alpha   90.00
_cell.angle_beta   90.00
_cell.angle_gamma   90.00
#
_symmetry.space_group_name_H-M   'P 1'
#
loop_
_entity.id
_entity.type
_entity.pdbx_description
1 polymer ?
#
loop_
_entity_poly.entity_id
_entity_poly.type
_entity_poly.pdbx_seq_one_letter_code
_entity_poly.pdbx_strand_id
1 'polypeptide(L)'
;MDRHAKEKEMASVLLSALYADVIRASQISDGFIILLESAEDLAVDILDAVEVLALFVARAVVDDIIPPAFLHRAKKVFPENSKGLQVIETAEKSYLSVPHHAYGDTAEACRCIRELGVSFFHHEVVKRAVIFAMETPSSQSLIFKLLDEAAEEGLISSSQMIKGFSRLAESLDDLTLDIPSAKAIFQQLIPKAISEGRTGRRRWHLGSETVHIAPSLASTRHAGERLLRCWGGGTGWAVEDAKDKITKLLEEFKSGGDLGEACQCIHELGMPFFNHEVVKKALVMAMEKKNDRLLDLLQECFGEGLITLNQVSKGFSRVKDSLDDLALDIPNAREKYISYLEHAKTNGWLSSSFGRLPSDASTSV
;
A
#
# COMPACT_ATOMS: atom_id res chain seq x y z
N MET A 1 -3.71 -7.87 22.78
CA MET A 1 -2.52 -7.08 23.19
C MET A 1 -1.38 -7.96 23.72
N ASP A 2 -1.76 -9.02 24.40
CA ASP A 2 -1.13 -10.26 24.88
C ASP A 2 -0.45 -11.18 23.82
N ARG A 3 -0.41 -10.80 22.54
CA ARG A 3 0.21 -11.60 21.45
C ARG A 3 1.37 -10.87 20.76
N HIS A 4 2.09 -11.55 19.86
CA HIS A 4 3.28 -11.02 19.20
C HIS A 4 2.96 -9.85 18.24
N ALA A 5 4.01 -9.16 17.75
CA ALA A 5 3.86 -7.96 16.91
C ALA A 5 3.03 -8.21 15.64
N LYS A 6 3.06 -9.44 15.10
CA LYS A 6 2.30 -9.87 13.94
C LYS A 6 0.79 -9.80 14.19
N GLU A 7 0.31 -10.29 15.32
CA GLU A 7 -1.12 -10.28 15.67
C GLU A 7 -1.64 -8.86 15.93
N LYS A 8 -0.79 -8.00 16.50
CA LYS A 8 -1.10 -6.57 16.69
C LYS A 8 -1.26 -5.85 15.34
N GLU A 9 -0.38 -6.12 14.38
CA GLU A 9 -0.49 -5.57 13.03
C GLU A 9 -1.73 -6.11 12.29
N MET A 10 -2.03 -7.41 12.40
CA MET A 10 -3.24 -7.99 11.80
C MET A 10 -4.52 -7.35 12.36
N ALA A 11 -4.56 -7.04 13.66
CA ALA A 11 -5.68 -6.33 14.27
C ALA A 11 -5.80 -4.87 13.75
N SER A 12 -4.67 -4.18 13.57
CA SER A 12 -4.63 -2.83 12.97
C SER A 12 -5.16 -2.84 11.53
N VAL A 13 -4.72 -3.80 10.73
CA VAL A 13 -5.16 -3.98 9.34
C VAL A 13 -6.65 -4.32 9.26
N LEU A 14 -7.14 -5.17 10.17
CA LEU A 14 -8.56 -5.51 10.25
C LEU A 14 -9.42 -4.29 10.60
N LEU A 15 -9.01 -3.47 11.57
CA LEU A 15 -9.73 -2.27 11.95
C LEU A 15 -9.80 -1.25 10.81
N SER A 16 -8.69 -1.06 10.07
CA SER A 16 -8.65 -0.22 8.88
C SER A 16 -9.61 -0.73 7.78
N ALA A 17 -9.71 -2.05 7.62
CA ALA A 17 -10.59 -2.67 6.63
C ALA A 17 -12.09 -2.64 7.00
N LEU A 18 -12.43 -2.52 8.29
CA LEU A 18 -13.81 -2.46 8.78
C LEU A 18 -14.33 -1.02 8.99
N TYR A 19 -13.41 -0.04 8.97
CA TYR A 19 -13.70 1.39 9.05
C TYR A 19 -14.54 1.85 7.86
N ALA A 20 -15.53 2.71 8.12
CA ALA A 20 -16.47 3.30 7.16
C ALA A 20 -17.57 2.38 6.58
N ASP A 21 -17.40 1.06 6.54
CA ASP A 21 -18.41 0.13 5.98
C ASP A 21 -19.26 -0.60 7.03
N VAL A 22 -18.66 -1.08 8.12
CA VAL A 22 -19.35 -1.89 9.15
C VAL A 22 -19.35 -1.21 10.52
N ILE A 23 -18.26 -0.53 10.87
CA ILE A 23 -18.09 0.11 12.16
C ILE A 23 -18.02 1.62 11.98
N ARG A 24 -18.92 2.35 12.64
CA ARG A 24 -18.96 3.82 12.58
C ARG A 24 -17.75 4.41 13.32
N ALA A 25 -17.28 5.57 12.88
CA ALA A 25 -16.19 6.29 13.55
C ALA A 25 -16.43 6.55 15.04
N SER A 26 -17.69 6.72 15.46
CA SER A 26 -18.06 6.81 16.88
C SER A 26 -17.82 5.51 17.64
N GLN A 27 -18.22 4.37 17.08
CA GLN A 27 -18.05 3.06 17.70
C GLN A 27 -16.56 2.66 17.82
N ILE A 28 -15.73 3.09 16.85
CA ILE A 28 -14.29 2.89 16.91
C ILE A 28 -13.70 3.76 18.02
N SER A 29 -14.10 5.03 18.09
CA SER A 29 -13.69 5.90 19.19
C SER A 29 -14.06 5.30 20.55
N ASP A 30 -15.29 4.78 20.70
CA ASP A 30 -15.76 4.13 21.91
C ASP A 30 -14.93 2.86 22.22
N GLY A 31 -14.61 2.06 21.22
CA GLY A 31 -13.74 0.89 21.36
C GLY A 31 -12.32 1.24 21.83
N PHE A 32 -11.76 2.35 21.33
CA PHE A 32 -10.47 2.87 21.82
C PHE A 32 -10.57 3.37 23.26
N ILE A 33 -11.69 3.98 23.67
CA ILE A 33 -11.90 4.35 25.08
C ILE A 33 -11.95 3.10 25.97
N ILE A 34 -12.71 2.07 25.60
CA ILE A 34 -12.81 0.80 26.37
C ILE A 34 -11.42 0.13 26.47
N LEU A 35 -10.65 0.15 25.39
CA LEU A 35 -9.29 -0.39 25.39
C LEU A 35 -8.36 0.38 26.34
N LEU A 36 -8.48 1.71 26.39
CA LEU A 36 -7.70 2.57 27.27
C LEU A 36 -8.14 2.45 28.75
N GLU A 37 -9.42 2.20 29.01
CA GLU A 37 -9.92 1.87 30.36
C GLU A 37 -9.31 0.56 30.86
N SER A 38 -9.07 -0.40 29.97
CA SER A 38 -8.42 -1.68 30.28
C SER A 38 -6.90 -1.58 30.44
N ALA A 39 -6.29 -0.40 30.28
CA ALA A 39 -4.84 -0.24 30.30
C ALA A 39 -4.20 -0.61 31.65
N GLU A 40 -4.90 -0.42 32.76
CA GLU A 40 -4.41 -0.80 34.09
C GLU A 40 -4.27 -2.32 34.21
N ASP A 41 -5.32 -3.06 33.85
CA ASP A 41 -5.34 -4.52 33.87
C ASP A 41 -4.31 -5.10 32.90
N LEU A 42 -4.24 -4.58 31.67
CA LEU A 42 -3.27 -5.04 30.66
C LEU A 42 -1.82 -4.85 31.11
N ALA A 43 -1.54 -3.80 31.88
CA ALA A 43 -0.20 -3.53 32.37
C ALA A 43 0.22 -4.39 33.57
N VAL A 44 -0.70 -5.21 34.12
CA VAL A 44 -0.35 -6.25 35.10
C VAL A 44 0.36 -7.41 34.39
N ASP A 45 -0.12 -7.78 33.21
CA ASP A 45 0.37 -8.94 32.46
C ASP A 45 1.45 -8.59 31.42
N ILE A 46 1.54 -7.31 31.01
CA ILE A 46 2.41 -6.85 29.94
C ILE A 46 3.27 -5.68 30.44
N LEU A 47 4.58 -5.93 30.58
CA LEU A 47 5.55 -4.95 31.12
C LEU A 47 5.52 -3.60 30.40
N ASP A 48 5.36 -3.59 29.07
CA ASP A 48 5.36 -2.39 28.21
C ASP A 48 3.96 -2.04 27.67
N ALA A 49 2.88 -2.39 28.39
CA ALA A 49 1.51 -2.18 27.92
C ALA A 49 1.23 -0.73 27.51
N VAL A 50 1.80 0.22 28.27
CA VAL A 50 1.59 1.66 28.05
C VAL A 50 2.25 2.12 26.74
N GLU A 51 3.51 1.76 26.48
CA GLU A 51 4.17 2.09 25.20
C GLU A 51 3.48 1.43 24.01
N VAL A 52 3.10 0.15 24.12
CA VAL A 52 2.47 -0.57 23.01
C VAL A 52 1.08 0.01 22.70
N LEU A 53 0.27 0.33 23.71
CA LEU A 53 -1.02 0.99 23.50
C LEU A 53 -0.84 2.40 22.94
N ALA A 54 0.18 3.15 23.37
CA ALA A 54 0.44 4.50 22.88
C ALA A 54 0.82 4.49 21.40
N LEU A 55 1.66 3.56 20.97
CA LEU A 55 2.01 3.36 19.57
C LEU A 55 0.78 2.95 18.74
N PHE A 56 -0.06 2.08 19.29
CA PHE A 56 -1.28 1.63 18.61
C PHE A 56 -2.28 2.78 18.40
N VAL A 57 -2.47 3.64 19.42
CA VAL A 57 -3.27 4.87 19.31
C VAL A 57 -2.67 5.84 18.30
N ALA A 58 -1.36 6.06 18.34
CA ALA A 58 -0.68 6.95 17.40
C ALA A 58 -0.83 6.49 15.94
N ARG A 59 -0.66 5.18 15.68
CA ARG A 59 -0.85 4.59 14.36
C ARG A 59 -2.28 4.74 13.87
N ALA A 60 -3.27 4.52 14.75
CA ALA A 60 -4.67 4.73 14.40
C ALA A 60 -5.02 6.21 14.06
N VAL A 61 -4.30 7.17 14.64
CA VAL A 61 -4.41 8.59 14.26
C VAL A 61 -3.72 8.87 12.92
N VAL A 62 -2.51 8.35 12.71
CA VAL A 62 -1.74 8.52 11.46
C VAL A 62 -2.43 7.86 10.26
N ASP A 63 -3.06 6.71 10.49
CA ASP A 63 -3.78 5.93 9.47
C ASP A 63 -5.23 6.43 9.27
N ASP A 64 -5.60 7.59 9.85
CA ASP A 64 -6.93 8.22 9.78
C ASP A 64 -8.11 7.35 10.29
N ILE A 65 -7.83 6.33 11.09
CA ILE A 65 -8.83 5.44 11.73
C ILE A 65 -9.56 6.17 12.87
N ILE A 66 -8.85 7.03 13.61
CA ILE A 66 -9.42 7.94 14.62
C ILE A 66 -8.92 9.38 14.39
N PRO A 67 -9.78 10.40 14.48
CA PRO A 67 -9.37 11.77 14.21
C PRO A 67 -8.42 12.30 15.31
N PRO A 68 -7.45 13.19 15.01
CA PRO A 68 -6.54 13.74 16.03
C PRO A 68 -7.24 14.38 17.24
N ALA A 69 -8.42 14.97 17.02
CA ALA A 69 -9.27 15.52 18.09
C ALA A 69 -9.75 14.47 19.13
N PHE A 70 -9.62 13.17 18.83
CA PHE A 70 -9.87 12.08 19.76
C PHE A 70 -9.04 12.22 21.03
N LEU A 71 -7.73 12.51 20.92
CA LEU A 71 -6.82 12.56 22.07
C LEU A 71 -7.25 13.63 23.09
N HIS A 72 -7.61 14.82 22.60
CA HIS A 72 -8.10 15.89 23.44
C HIS A 72 -9.44 15.56 24.11
N ARG A 73 -10.32 14.78 23.46
CA ARG A 73 -11.55 14.29 24.10
C ARG A 73 -11.25 13.22 25.13
N ALA A 74 -10.41 12.25 24.80
CA ALA A 74 -10.04 11.14 25.68
C ALA A 74 -9.34 11.66 26.95
N LYS A 75 -8.44 12.65 26.86
CA LYS A 75 -7.83 13.31 28.02
C LYS A 75 -8.82 13.86 29.05
N LYS A 76 -10.03 14.25 28.63
CA LYS A 76 -11.07 14.76 29.53
C LYS A 76 -11.89 13.66 30.20
N VAL A 77 -11.81 12.43 29.69
CA VAL A 77 -12.55 11.26 30.19
C VAL A 77 -11.76 10.54 31.27
N PHE A 78 -10.44 10.47 31.13
CA PHE A 78 -9.58 9.70 32.02
C PHE A 78 -9.07 10.49 33.25
N PRO A 79 -8.99 9.87 34.45
CA PRO A 79 -8.39 10.49 35.64
C PRO A 79 -6.90 10.83 35.46
N GLU A 80 -6.43 11.88 36.14
CA GLU A 80 -5.06 12.44 36.05
C GLU A 80 -3.92 11.43 36.27
N ASN A 81 -4.17 10.33 36.99
CA ASN A 81 -3.17 9.31 37.32
C ASN A 81 -3.44 7.94 36.67
N SER A 82 -4.39 7.85 35.74
CA SER A 82 -4.72 6.57 35.10
C SER A 82 -3.68 6.17 34.04
N LYS A 83 -3.45 4.86 33.89
CA LYS A 83 -2.60 4.36 32.79
C LYS A 83 -3.19 4.68 31.41
N GLY A 84 -4.52 4.74 31.28
CA GLY A 84 -5.19 5.18 30.06
C GLY A 84 -4.83 6.61 29.67
N LEU A 85 -4.78 7.54 30.64
CA LEU A 85 -4.29 8.89 30.40
C LEU A 85 -2.80 8.91 30.03
N GLN A 86 -1.98 8.11 30.72
CA GLN A 86 -0.55 7.98 30.43
C GLN A 86 -0.32 7.50 28.98
N VAL A 87 -1.11 6.54 28.50
CA VAL A 87 -1.08 6.09 27.10
C VAL A 87 -1.36 7.24 26.13
N ILE A 88 -2.39 8.05 26.40
CA ILE A 88 -2.76 9.19 25.54
C ILE A 88 -1.65 10.23 25.54
N GLU A 89 -1.07 10.55 26.70
CA GLU A 89 0.03 11.49 26.80
C GLU A 89 1.29 11.01 26.10
N THR A 90 1.61 9.72 26.20
CA THR A 90 2.75 9.12 25.48
C THR A 90 2.49 9.08 23.98
N ALA A 91 1.27 8.72 23.54
CA ALA A 91 0.88 8.80 22.13
C ALA A 91 1.08 10.21 21.58
N GLU A 92 0.59 11.20 22.31
CA GLU A 92 0.70 12.60 21.93
C GLU A 92 2.13 13.10 22.01
N LYS A 93 2.90 12.86 23.08
CA LYS A 93 4.23 13.43 23.28
C LYS A 93 5.35 12.72 22.50
N SER A 94 5.27 11.38 22.39
CA SER A 94 6.36 10.56 21.87
C SER A 94 6.18 10.17 20.41
N TYR A 95 4.95 10.15 19.90
CA TYR A 95 4.67 9.65 18.54
C TYR A 95 3.96 10.66 17.64
N LEU A 96 3.14 11.56 18.19
CA LEU A 96 2.29 12.48 17.39
C LEU A 96 2.71 13.95 17.48
N SER A 97 3.25 14.39 18.61
CA SER A 97 3.88 15.70 18.74
C SER A 97 5.25 15.59 18.13
N VAL A 98 5.28 15.73 16.82
CA VAL A 98 6.51 16.01 16.09
C VAL A 98 7.10 17.27 16.75
N PRO A 99 8.31 17.22 17.36
CA PRO A 99 8.97 18.44 17.76
C PRO A 99 9.04 19.31 16.51
N HIS A 100 8.70 20.60 16.61
CA HIS A 100 8.81 21.56 15.51
C HIS A 100 10.23 21.65 14.88
N HIS A 101 11.19 20.85 15.36
CA HIS A 101 12.54 20.68 14.86
C HIS A 101 12.69 19.49 13.88
N ALA A 102 11.73 18.57 13.79
CA ALA A 102 11.81 17.41 12.90
C ALA A 102 11.48 17.73 11.43
N TYR A 103 11.03 18.96 11.13
CA TYR A 103 11.14 19.51 9.78
C TYR A 103 12.61 19.85 9.51
N GLY A 104 13.44 18.81 9.29
CA GLY A 104 14.83 18.97 8.86
C GLY A 104 15.90 18.25 9.67
N ASP A 105 15.53 17.42 10.66
CA ASP A 105 16.50 16.52 11.31
C ASP A 105 16.73 15.27 10.45
N THR A 106 17.73 15.39 9.59
CA THR A 106 18.20 14.35 8.70
C THR A 106 18.79 13.16 9.46
N ALA A 107 19.30 13.35 10.68
CA ALA A 107 19.86 12.26 11.50
C ALA A 107 18.76 11.32 12.02
N GLU A 108 17.61 11.87 12.44
CA GLU A 108 16.46 11.08 12.87
C GLU A 108 15.87 10.29 11.71
N ALA A 109 15.72 10.91 10.54
CA ALA A 109 15.29 10.20 9.34
C ALA A 109 16.28 9.09 8.92
N CYS A 110 17.59 9.33 9.03
CA CYS A 110 18.61 8.30 8.83
C CYS A 110 18.51 7.15 9.84
N ARG A 111 18.21 7.44 11.12
CA ARG A 111 17.93 6.42 12.13
C ARG A 111 16.73 5.56 11.74
N CYS A 112 15.63 6.17 11.34
CA CYS A 112 14.44 5.46 10.87
C CYS A 112 14.78 4.55 9.67
N ILE A 113 15.51 5.06 8.66
CA ILE A 113 15.94 4.27 7.50
C ILE A 113 16.75 3.04 7.94
N ARG A 114 17.64 3.20 8.91
CA ARG A 114 18.47 2.11 9.47
C ARG A 114 17.61 1.06 10.17
N GLU A 115 16.65 1.49 10.97
CA GLU A 115 15.76 0.62 11.75
C GLU A 115 14.77 -0.17 10.89
N LEU A 116 14.47 0.29 9.67
CA LEU A 116 13.66 -0.48 8.71
C LEU A 116 14.26 -1.86 8.40
N GLY A 117 15.58 -2.06 8.56
CA GLY A 117 16.22 -3.37 8.40
C GLY A 117 16.18 -3.96 6.98
N VAL A 118 15.86 -3.14 5.97
CA VAL A 118 15.65 -3.54 4.57
C VAL A 118 16.64 -2.87 3.62
N SER A 119 17.93 -2.98 3.91
CA SER A 119 19.02 -2.31 3.16
C SER A 119 19.02 -2.55 1.64
N PHE A 120 18.49 -3.69 1.18
CA PHE A 120 18.32 -3.98 -0.25
C PHE A 120 17.26 -3.12 -0.95
N PHE A 121 16.34 -2.52 -0.20
CA PHE A 121 15.19 -1.73 -0.66
C PHE A 121 15.34 -0.23 -0.47
N HIS A 122 16.49 0.26 -0.01
CA HIS A 122 16.68 1.70 0.24
C HIS A 122 16.55 2.60 -1.01
N HIS A 123 16.66 2.04 -2.22
CA HIS A 123 16.29 2.71 -3.47
C HIS A 123 14.82 3.16 -3.53
N GLU A 124 13.92 2.51 -2.78
CA GLU A 124 12.52 2.93 -2.69
C GLU A 124 12.35 4.14 -1.77
N VAL A 125 13.19 4.24 -0.72
CA VAL A 125 13.29 5.46 0.10
C VAL A 125 13.71 6.64 -0.79
N VAL A 126 14.71 6.44 -1.67
CA VAL A 126 15.13 7.44 -2.65
C VAL A 126 13.97 7.84 -3.56
N LYS A 127 13.28 6.87 -4.17
CA LYS A 127 12.14 7.14 -5.07
C LYS A 127 11.05 7.95 -4.36
N ARG A 128 10.62 7.52 -3.17
CA ARG A 128 9.57 8.19 -2.38
C ARG A 128 9.97 9.58 -1.93
N ALA A 129 11.21 9.76 -1.49
CA ALA A 129 11.74 11.06 -1.11
C ALA A 129 11.70 12.04 -2.30
N VAL A 130 12.13 11.60 -3.49
CA VAL A 130 12.10 12.47 -4.68
C VAL A 130 10.67 12.77 -5.14
N ILE A 131 9.73 11.83 -5.04
CA ILE A 131 8.30 12.10 -5.29
C ILE A 131 7.78 13.17 -4.32
N PHE A 132 8.06 13.03 -3.03
CA PHE A 132 7.67 14.03 -2.04
C PHE A 132 8.27 15.42 -2.33
N ALA A 133 9.51 15.46 -2.83
CA ALA A 133 10.16 16.67 -3.29
C ALA A 133 9.53 17.27 -4.56
N MET A 134 8.84 16.46 -5.37
CA MET A 134 8.05 16.93 -6.52
C MET A 134 6.68 17.48 -6.09
N GLU A 135 6.04 16.83 -5.11
CA GLU A 135 4.74 17.24 -4.54
C GLU A 135 4.86 18.52 -3.71
N THR A 136 5.97 18.65 -2.96
CA THR A 136 6.20 19.75 -2.04
C THR A 136 7.52 20.48 -2.37
N PRO A 137 7.51 21.46 -3.30
CA PRO A 137 8.72 22.17 -3.74
C PRO A 137 9.49 22.87 -2.61
N SER A 138 8.78 23.36 -1.58
CA SER A 138 9.40 23.99 -0.40
C SER A 138 10.28 23.03 0.41
N SER A 139 10.06 21.72 0.30
CA SER A 139 10.79 20.68 1.03
C SER A 139 11.95 20.08 0.22
N GLN A 140 12.12 20.45 -1.07
CA GLN A 140 13.16 19.89 -1.94
C GLN A 140 14.56 19.92 -1.34
N SER A 141 14.97 21.07 -0.80
CA SER A 141 16.32 21.24 -0.24
C SER A 141 16.56 20.34 0.97
N LEU A 142 15.54 20.16 1.82
CA LEU A 142 15.63 19.26 2.98
C LEU A 142 15.70 17.79 2.56
N ILE A 143 14.93 17.42 1.53
CA ILE A 143 14.96 16.06 0.99
C ILE A 143 16.32 15.72 0.38
N PHE A 144 16.91 16.61 -0.41
CA PHE A 144 18.23 16.34 -0.96
C PHE A 144 19.31 16.33 0.11
N LYS A 145 19.19 17.18 1.14
CA LYS A 145 20.06 17.10 2.33
C LYS A 145 19.95 15.74 3.02
N LEU A 146 18.74 15.20 3.18
CA LEU A 146 18.53 13.85 3.73
C LEU A 146 19.19 12.77 2.87
N LEU A 147 19.00 12.82 1.57
CA LEU A 147 19.58 11.84 0.64
C LEU A 147 21.12 11.89 0.65
N ASP A 148 21.70 13.08 0.79
CA ASP A 148 23.14 13.27 0.93
C ASP A 148 23.64 12.66 2.24
N GLU A 149 23.01 12.96 3.37
CA GLU A 149 23.40 12.43 4.68
C GLU A 149 23.24 10.91 4.77
N ALA A 150 22.14 10.36 4.23
CA ALA A 150 21.93 8.92 4.15
C ALA A 150 22.99 8.22 3.28
N ALA A 151 23.51 8.89 2.24
CA ALA A 151 24.63 8.38 1.45
C ALA A 151 25.97 8.52 2.20
N GLU A 152 26.17 9.61 2.94
CA GLU A 152 27.34 9.82 3.79
C GLU A 152 27.45 8.78 4.90
N GLU A 153 26.34 8.40 5.53
CA GLU A 153 26.28 7.33 6.53
C GLU A 153 26.41 5.93 5.91
N GLY A 154 26.29 5.81 4.58
CA GLY A 154 26.34 4.54 3.86
C GLY A 154 25.04 3.73 3.96
N LEU A 155 23.96 4.36 4.43
CA LEU A 155 22.62 3.78 4.40
C LEU A 155 22.15 3.61 2.95
N ILE A 156 22.42 4.60 2.09
CA ILE A 156 22.05 4.57 0.67
C ILE A 156 23.31 4.57 -0.18
N SER A 157 23.56 3.46 -0.89
CA SER A 157 24.69 3.41 -1.82
C SER A 157 24.39 4.17 -3.12
N SER A 158 25.44 4.55 -3.87
CA SER A 158 25.26 5.16 -5.20
C SER A 158 24.41 4.30 -6.14
N SER A 159 24.51 2.97 -6.05
CA SER A 159 23.67 2.05 -6.82
C SER A 159 22.19 2.14 -6.43
N GLN A 160 21.89 2.24 -5.12
CA GLN A 160 20.52 2.45 -4.64
C GLN A 160 19.99 3.84 -5.03
N MET A 161 20.85 4.86 -5.03
CA MET A 161 20.51 6.20 -5.52
C MET A 161 20.12 6.17 -7.00
N ILE A 162 20.98 5.62 -7.86
CA ILE A 162 20.71 5.46 -9.30
C ILE A 162 19.41 4.67 -9.51
N LYS A 163 19.25 3.55 -8.82
CA LYS A 163 18.08 2.68 -8.94
C LYS A 163 16.79 3.41 -8.54
N GLY A 164 16.82 4.24 -7.49
CA GLY A 164 15.66 5.03 -7.05
C GLY A 164 15.22 6.07 -8.08
N PHE A 165 16.16 6.84 -8.62
CA PHE A 165 15.87 7.83 -9.67
C PHE A 165 15.43 7.17 -10.98
N SER A 166 16.07 6.07 -11.39
CA SER A 166 15.65 5.31 -12.57
C SER A 166 14.22 4.77 -12.37
N ARG A 167 13.90 4.20 -11.20
CA ARG A 167 12.54 3.72 -10.90
C ARG A 167 11.50 4.82 -10.89
N LEU A 168 11.85 6.01 -10.43
CA LEU A 168 10.97 7.18 -10.51
C LEU A 168 10.71 7.58 -11.96
N ALA A 169 11.75 7.67 -12.78
CA ALA A 169 11.64 8.01 -14.20
C ALA A 169 10.65 7.07 -14.92
N GLU A 170 10.72 5.78 -14.61
CA GLU A 170 9.85 4.74 -15.16
C GLU A 170 8.39 4.84 -14.71
N SER A 171 8.12 5.46 -13.55
CA SER A 171 6.78 5.67 -13.00
C SER A 171 6.22 7.06 -13.25
N LEU A 172 6.90 7.91 -14.04
CA LEU A 172 6.45 9.30 -14.25
C LEU A 172 5.09 9.39 -14.94
N ASP A 173 4.77 8.47 -15.85
CA ASP A 173 3.47 8.44 -16.51
C ASP A 173 2.33 8.23 -15.52
N ASP A 174 2.45 7.25 -14.61
CA ASP A 174 1.46 7.03 -13.56
C ASP A 174 1.41 8.24 -12.62
N LEU A 175 2.58 8.79 -12.28
CA LEU A 175 2.67 9.96 -11.40
C LEU A 175 2.03 11.21 -12.02
N THR A 176 1.86 11.29 -13.35
CA THR A 176 1.11 12.40 -13.97
C THR A 176 -0.38 12.38 -13.67
N LEU A 177 -0.93 11.24 -13.23
CA LEU A 177 -2.32 11.16 -12.77
C LEU A 177 -2.52 11.97 -11.49
N ASP A 178 -1.52 11.95 -10.59
CA ASP A 178 -1.56 12.64 -9.30
C ASP A 178 -0.90 14.03 -9.37
N ILE A 179 0.12 14.18 -10.20
CA ILE A 179 0.93 15.40 -10.37
C ILE A 179 1.01 15.73 -11.87
N PRO A 180 0.12 16.58 -12.42
CA PRO A 180 0.04 16.85 -13.86
C PRO A 180 1.37 17.31 -14.50
N SER A 181 2.23 17.97 -13.72
CA SER A 181 3.55 18.47 -14.14
C SER A 181 4.73 17.54 -13.79
N ALA A 182 4.48 16.29 -13.36
CA ALA A 182 5.50 15.37 -12.85
C ALA A 182 6.73 15.27 -13.75
N LYS A 183 6.54 15.08 -15.07
CA LYS A 183 7.63 14.98 -16.04
C LYS A 183 8.50 16.24 -16.09
N ALA A 184 7.87 17.42 -16.11
CA ALA A 184 8.56 18.70 -16.17
C ALA A 184 9.33 18.97 -14.88
N ILE A 185 8.72 18.69 -13.73
CA ILE A 185 9.36 18.86 -12.40
C ILE A 185 10.54 17.91 -12.27
N PHE A 186 10.39 16.64 -12.68
CA PHE A 186 11.48 15.67 -12.65
C PHE A 186 12.66 16.09 -13.53
N GLN A 187 12.40 16.60 -14.74
CA GLN A 187 13.45 17.12 -15.63
C GLN A 187 14.21 18.31 -15.01
N GLN A 188 13.53 19.16 -14.24
CA GLN A 188 14.17 20.27 -13.51
C GLN A 188 14.95 19.79 -12.27
N LEU A 189 14.51 18.70 -11.65
CA LEU A 189 15.12 18.14 -10.45
C LEU A 189 16.44 17.42 -10.71
N ILE A 190 16.59 16.76 -11.86
CA ILE A 190 17.81 15.98 -12.16
C ILE A 190 19.09 16.83 -12.10
N PRO A 191 19.18 18.00 -12.76
CA PRO A 191 20.36 18.86 -12.65
C PRO A 191 20.67 19.31 -11.23
N LYS A 192 19.61 19.59 -10.44
CA LYS A 192 19.72 20.01 -9.04
C LYS A 192 20.25 18.88 -8.15
N ALA A 193 19.70 17.67 -8.29
CA ALA A 193 20.20 16.48 -7.62
C ALA A 193 21.66 16.19 -7.97
N ILE A 194 22.08 16.37 -9.23
CA ILE A 194 23.47 16.20 -9.65
C ILE A 194 24.39 17.25 -9.03
N SER A 195 23.94 18.51 -8.90
CA SER A 195 24.73 19.55 -8.26
C SER A 195 24.90 19.31 -6.76
N GLU A 196 23.83 18.89 -6.08
CA GLU A 196 23.82 18.67 -4.63
C GLU A 196 24.53 17.37 -4.24
N GLY A 197 24.43 16.29 -5.03
CA GLY A 197 25.17 15.05 -4.77
C GLY A 197 26.70 15.16 -4.93
N ARG A 198 27.19 16.26 -5.49
CA ARG A 198 28.63 16.54 -5.63
C ARG A 198 29.22 17.31 -4.45
N THR A 199 28.39 17.91 -3.60
CA THR A 199 28.82 18.75 -2.47
C THR A 199 29.09 17.97 -1.18
N GLY A 200 28.56 16.76 -1.03
CA GLY A 200 28.80 15.87 0.11
C GLY A 200 30.20 15.23 0.16
N ARG A 201 30.59 14.77 1.36
CA ARG A 201 31.90 14.16 1.67
C ARG A 201 32.05 12.76 1.05
N ARG A 202 30.95 12.00 0.95
CA ARG A 202 30.83 10.80 0.10
C ARG A 202 29.96 11.11 -1.11
N ARG A 203 30.62 11.43 -2.22
CA ARG A 203 29.96 11.75 -3.49
C ARG A 203 29.16 10.57 -4.03
N TRP A 204 27.85 10.74 -4.13
CA TRP A 204 27.01 9.90 -4.97
C TRP A 204 26.87 10.51 -6.36
N HIS A 205 26.52 9.68 -7.34
CA HIS A 205 26.36 10.10 -8.73
C HIS A 205 25.13 9.43 -9.32
N LEU A 206 24.32 10.20 -10.06
CA LEU A 206 23.44 9.61 -11.06
C LEU A 206 24.31 9.26 -12.27
N GLY A 207 24.29 7.99 -12.68
CA GLY A 207 24.99 7.55 -13.89
C GLY A 207 24.49 8.32 -15.12
N SER A 208 25.30 8.40 -16.18
CA SER A 208 24.93 9.06 -17.44
C SER A 208 23.63 8.49 -18.03
N GLU A 209 23.34 7.21 -17.81
CA GLU A 209 22.10 6.53 -18.22
C GLU A 209 20.83 7.20 -17.67
N THR A 210 20.79 7.56 -16.37
CA THR A 210 19.62 8.24 -15.78
C THR A 210 19.39 9.63 -16.40
N VAL A 211 20.44 10.27 -16.91
CA VAL A 211 20.37 11.58 -17.60
C VAL A 211 19.80 11.45 -19.01
N HIS A 212 20.06 10.34 -19.72
CA HIS A 212 19.55 10.07 -21.07
C HIS A 212 18.09 9.57 -21.10
N ILE A 213 17.59 9.06 -19.98
CA ILE A 213 16.21 8.57 -19.82
C ILE A 213 15.20 9.75 -19.71
N ALA A 214 15.59 10.89 -19.13
CA ALA A 214 14.69 12.01 -18.88
C ALA A 214 14.11 12.71 -20.14
N PRO A 215 14.83 12.82 -21.28
CA PRO A 215 14.27 13.37 -22.53
C PRO A 215 13.53 12.34 -23.38
N SER A 216 13.90 11.05 -23.32
CA SER A 216 13.38 10.00 -24.22
C SER A 216 12.04 9.39 -23.76
N LEU A 217 11.65 9.55 -22.50
CA LEU A 217 10.37 9.07 -21.93
C LEU A 217 9.14 9.98 -22.19
N ALA A 218 9.28 11.04 -22.98
CA ALA A 218 8.14 11.86 -23.38
C ALA A 218 7.18 11.13 -24.35
N SER A 219 7.56 9.98 -24.92
CA SER A 219 6.84 9.35 -26.04
C SER A 219 6.40 7.89 -25.85
N THR A 220 6.52 7.29 -24.67
CA THR A 220 6.28 5.83 -24.52
C THR A 220 5.17 5.53 -23.52
N ARG A 221 3.95 5.25 -24.01
CA ARG A 221 2.79 4.77 -23.23
C ARG A 221 3.04 3.33 -22.74
N HIS A 222 3.69 3.12 -21.60
CA HIS A 222 3.75 1.81 -20.93
C HIS A 222 3.87 1.93 -19.41
N ALA A 223 2.95 2.69 -18.80
CA ALA A 223 2.95 2.94 -17.36
C ALA A 223 2.43 1.75 -16.52
N GLY A 224 1.58 0.90 -17.08
CA GLY A 224 0.90 -0.17 -16.34
C GLY A 224 1.76 -1.35 -15.84
N GLU A 225 3.05 -1.45 -16.22
CA GLU A 225 3.80 -2.70 -16.06
C GLU A 225 4.91 -2.67 -14.99
N ARG A 226 5.12 -1.54 -14.28
CA ARG A 226 6.40 -1.36 -13.54
C ARG A 226 6.28 -0.96 -12.07
N LEU A 227 5.05 -0.78 -11.58
CA LEU A 227 4.73 -0.36 -10.21
C LEU A 227 4.75 -1.49 -9.15
N LEU A 228 5.33 -2.66 -9.44
CA LEU A 228 5.16 -3.84 -8.58
C LEU A 228 6.44 -4.54 -8.10
N ARG A 229 7.60 -3.85 -8.12
CA ARG A 229 8.83 -4.35 -7.47
C ARG A 229 9.00 -3.94 -6.00
N CYS A 230 7.99 -3.32 -5.39
CA CYS A 230 8.17 -2.67 -4.08
C CYS A 230 7.56 -3.46 -2.92
N TRP A 231 6.79 -4.52 -3.17
CA TRP A 231 6.02 -5.20 -2.11
C TRP A 231 6.59 -6.60 -1.92
N GLY A 232 7.12 -6.82 -0.72
CA GLY A 232 8.04 -7.89 -0.39
C GLY A 232 7.48 -9.31 -0.59
N GLY A 233 8.26 -10.11 -1.31
CA GLY A 233 8.34 -11.55 -1.15
C GLY A 233 9.82 -11.89 -1.03
N GLY A 234 10.25 -12.46 0.11
CA GLY A 234 11.64 -12.78 0.44
C GLY A 234 12.30 -13.86 -0.43
N THR A 235 11.86 -14.04 -1.66
CA THR A 235 12.23 -15.15 -2.56
C THR A 235 12.75 -14.70 -3.93
N GLY A 236 12.77 -13.39 -4.24
CA GLY A 236 13.49 -12.87 -5.41
C GLY A 236 12.79 -13.02 -6.78
N TRP A 237 11.47 -13.24 -6.81
CA TRP A 237 10.70 -13.41 -8.06
C TRP A 237 10.50 -12.08 -8.82
N ALA A 238 10.51 -12.14 -10.15
CA ALA A 238 9.96 -11.07 -10.99
C ALA A 238 8.42 -11.16 -11.00
N VAL A 239 7.75 -10.03 -11.25
CA VAL A 239 6.27 -9.96 -11.30
C VAL A 239 5.76 -10.82 -12.46
N GLU A 240 6.52 -10.86 -13.53
CA GLU A 240 6.30 -11.70 -14.71
C GLU A 240 6.30 -13.18 -14.33
N ASP A 241 7.21 -13.61 -13.46
CA ASP A 241 7.27 -14.99 -12.99
C ASP A 241 6.07 -15.32 -12.07
N ALA A 242 5.64 -14.38 -11.23
CA ALA A 242 4.44 -14.55 -10.41
C ALA A 242 3.18 -14.64 -11.28
N LYS A 243 3.05 -13.77 -12.29
CA LYS A 243 1.95 -13.81 -13.27
C LYS A 243 1.96 -15.11 -14.08
N ASP A 244 3.13 -15.58 -14.49
CA ASP A 244 3.30 -16.84 -15.21
C ASP A 244 2.89 -18.03 -14.34
N LYS A 245 3.32 -18.06 -13.08
CA LYS A 245 2.89 -19.06 -12.10
C LYS A 245 1.39 -19.06 -11.86
N ILE A 246 0.80 -17.89 -11.64
CA ILE A 246 -0.66 -17.76 -11.47
C ILE A 246 -1.38 -18.25 -12.73
N THR A 247 -0.86 -17.93 -13.92
CA THR A 247 -1.44 -18.40 -15.18
C THR A 247 -1.40 -19.92 -15.28
N LYS A 248 -0.23 -20.52 -15.03
CA LYS A 248 -0.06 -21.98 -15.05
C LYS A 248 -0.95 -22.70 -14.04
N LEU A 249 -1.02 -22.18 -12.81
CA LEU A 249 -1.91 -22.69 -11.76
C LEU A 249 -3.37 -22.69 -12.22
N LEU A 250 -3.84 -21.57 -12.77
CA LEU A 250 -5.22 -21.45 -13.24
C LEU A 250 -5.48 -22.31 -14.48
N GLU A 251 -4.51 -22.48 -15.37
CA GLU A 251 -4.61 -23.37 -16.53
C GLU A 251 -4.69 -24.85 -16.14
N GLU A 252 -3.89 -25.27 -15.16
CA GLU A 252 -3.90 -26.61 -14.60
C GLU A 252 -5.24 -26.92 -13.93
N PHE A 253 -5.69 -26.03 -13.05
CA PHE A 253 -7.00 -26.18 -12.39
C PHE A 253 -8.15 -26.21 -13.43
N LYS A 254 -8.11 -25.29 -14.40
CA LYS A 254 -9.07 -25.25 -15.52
C LYS A 254 -9.11 -26.54 -16.32
N SER A 255 -7.98 -27.24 -16.45
CA SER A 255 -7.84 -28.47 -17.23
C SER A 255 -8.22 -29.73 -16.46
N GLY A 256 -8.67 -29.59 -15.21
CA GLY A 256 -9.14 -30.70 -14.38
C GLY A 256 -8.45 -30.83 -13.03
N GLY A 257 -7.57 -29.90 -12.65
CA GLY A 257 -6.88 -29.91 -11.36
C GLY A 257 -7.81 -29.82 -10.15
N ASP A 258 -7.25 -30.17 -8.99
CA ASP A 258 -7.94 -30.20 -7.70
C ASP A 258 -8.07 -28.79 -7.09
N LEU A 259 -9.20 -28.55 -6.41
CA LEU A 259 -9.53 -27.26 -5.81
C LEU A 259 -8.65 -26.95 -4.59
N GLY A 260 -8.39 -27.95 -3.74
CA GLY A 260 -7.55 -27.80 -2.56
C GLY A 260 -6.08 -27.55 -2.93
N GLU A 261 -5.58 -28.24 -3.96
CA GLU A 261 -4.24 -28.01 -4.48
C GLU A 261 -4.08 -26.61 -5.08
N ALA A 262 -5.08 -26.11 -5.80
CA ALA A 262 -5.08 -24.75 -6.33
C ALA A 262 -5.09 -23.69 -5.20
N CYS A 263 -5.91 -23.87 -4.16
CA CYS A 263 -5.93 -23.01 -2.97
C CYS A 263 -4.58 -23.01 -2.24
N GLN A 264 -3.98 -24.20 -2.03
CA GLN A 264 -2.68 -24.34 -1.40
C GLN A 264 -1.58 -23.65 -2.21
N CYS A 265 -1.57 -23.81 -3.53
CA CYS A 265 -0.63 -23.13 -4.41
C CYS A 265 -0.80 -21.60 -4.32
N ILE A 266 -2.03 -21.07 -4.26
CA ILE A 266 -2.28 -19.62 -4.06
C ILE A 266 -1.75 -19.15 -2.70
N HIS A 267 -1.95 -19.92 -1.63
CA HIS A 267 -1.40 -19.62 -0.31
C HIS A 267 0.14 -19.59 -0.32
N GLU A 268 0.76 -20.57 -0.97
CA GLU A 268 2.22 -20.71 -1.07
C GLU A 268 2.89 -19.66 -1.95
N LEU A 269 2.15 -18.98 -2.83
CA LEU A 269 2.67 -17.78 -3.50
C LEU A 269 3.16 -16.75 -2.48
N GLY A 270 2.54 -16.69 -1.28
CA GLY A 270 2.97 -15.80 -0.21
C GLY A 270 2.81 -14.32 -0.56
N MET A 271 1.90 -14.00 -1.50
CA MET A 271 1.69 -12.65 -2.04
C MET A 271 0.26 -12.15 -1.81
N PRO A 272 -0.21 -12.03 -0.54
CA PRO A 272 -1.61 -11.72 -0.24
C PRO A 272 -2.11 -10.39 -0.85
N PHE A 273 -1.20 -9.43 -1.03
CA PHE A 273 -1.51 -8.14 -1.65
C PHE A 273 -1.63 -8.19 -3.18
N PHE A 274 -1.12 -9.25 -3.81
CA PHE A 274 -1.16 -9.49 -5.25
C PHE A 274 -2.25 -10.48 -5.67
N ASN A 275 -3.04 -10.99 -4.71
CA ASN A 275 -4.10 -11.96 -4.99
C ASN A 275 -5.21 -11.43 -5.91
N HIS A 276 -5.35 -10.11 -6.07
CA HIS A 276 -6.20 -9.49 -7.08
C HIS A 276 -5.82 -9.90 -8.52
N GLU A 277 -4.57 -10.28 -8.78
CA GLU A 277 -4.13 -10.82 -10.08
C GLU A 277 -4.69 -12.23 -10.33
N VAL A 278 -4.81 -13.06 -9.28
CA VAL A 278 -5.48 -14.37 -9.35
C VAL A 278 -6.94 -14.16 -9.75
N VAL A 279 -7.63 -13.22 -9.10
CA VAL A 279 -9.03 -12.84 -9.42
C VAL A 279 -9.14 -12.36 -10.86
N LYS A 280 -8.30 -11.40 -11.28
CA LYS A 280 -8.31 -10.84 -12.64
C LYS A 280 -8.11 -11.93 -13.69
N LYS A 281 -7.06 -12.74 -13.56
CA LYS A 281 -6.74 -13.80 -14.54
C LYS A 281 -7.82 -14.87 -14.57
N ALA A 282 -8.33 -15.30 -13.42
CA ALA A 282 -9.41 -16.28 -13.35
C ALA A 282 -10.67 -15.77 -14.07
N LEU A 283 -11.07 -14.52 -13.84
CA LEU A 283 -12.22 -13.89 -14.51
C LEU A 283 -12.01 -13.79 -16.02
N VAL A 284 -10.86 -13.30 -16.48
CA VAL A 284 -10.56 -13.19 -17.92
C VAL A 284 -10.57 -14.57 -18.59
N MET A 285 -9.89 -15.56 -17.98
CA MET A 285 -9.86 -16.94 -18.49
C MET A 285 -11.24 -17.61 -18.49
N ALA A 286 -12.10 -17.29 -17.53
CA ALA A 286 -13.48 -17.72 -17.48
C ALA A 286 -14.31 -17.06 -18.60
N MET A 287 -14.13 -15.75 -18.83
CA MET A 287 -14.82 -15.00 -19.87
C MET A 287 -14.45 -15.47 -21.30
N GLU A 288 -13.18 -15.83 -21.53
CA GLU A 288 -12.70 -16.34 -22.81
C GLU A 288 -13.34 -17.67 -23.19
N LYS A 289 -13.33 -18.65 -22.26
CA LYS A 289 -13.71 -20.05 -22.56
C LYS A 289 -15.00 -20.51 -21.87
N LYS A 290 -15.75 -19.60 -21.25
CA LYS A 290 -16.95 -19.86 -20.44
C LYS A 290 -16.74 -21.02 -19.44
N ASN A 291 -15.75 -20.85 -18.55
CA ASN A 291 -15.42 -21.86 -17.55
C ASN A 291 -15.77 -21.39 -16.15
N ASP A 292 -16.92 -21.85 -15.66
CA ASP A 292 -17.46 -21.47 -14.36
C ASP A 292 -16.70 -22.11 -13.19
N ARG A 293 -15.89 -23.17 -13.42
CA ARG A 293 -15.04 -23.78 -12.35
C ARG A 293 -14.07 -22.77 -11.75
N LEU A 294 -13.60 -21.81 -12.54
CA LEU A 294 -12.72 -20.76 -12.03
C LEU A 294 -13.44 -19.85 -11.03
N LEU A 295 -14.77 -19.70 -11.13
CA LEU A 295 -15.56 -19.01 -10.12
C LEU A 295 -15.67 -19.87 -8.86
N ASP A 296 -15.80 -21.19 -8.97
CA ASP A 296 -15.80 -22.09 -7.80
C ASP A 296 -14.47 -22.01 -7.03
N LEU A 297 -13.33 -21.91 -7.73
CA LEU A 297 -12.03 -21.69 -7.09
C LEU A 297 -11.98 -20.34 -6.34
N LEU A 298 -12.49 -19.27 -6.96
CA LEU A 298 -12.55 -17.96 -6.31
C LEU A 298 -13.49 -17.97 -5.10
N GLN A 299 -14.58 -18.72 -5.16
CA GLN A 299 -15.51 -18.92 -4.04
C GLN A 299 -14.80 -19.55 -2.85
N GLU A 300 -14.05 -20.63 -3.09
CA GLU A 300 -13.34 -21.34 -2.02
C GLU A 300 -12.23 -20.48 -1.44
N CYS A 301 -11.41 -19.86 -2.30
CA CYS A 301 -10.34 -18.96 -1.89
C CYS A 301 -10.87 -17.76 -1.07
N PHE A 302 -12.06 -17.26 -1.39
CA PHE A 302 -12.72 -16.21 -0.60
C PHE A 302 -13.24 -16.74 0.74
N GLY A 303 -13.87 -17.92 0.74
CA GLY A 303 -14.38 -18.59 1.94
C GLY A 303 -13.29 -18.94 2.96
N GLU A 304 -12.12 -19.39 2.48
CA GLU A 304 -10.93 -19.67 3.31
C GLU A 304 -10.19 -18.40 3.74
N GLY A 305 -10.57 -17.22 3.24
CA GLY A 305 -9.90 -15.95 3.53
C GLY A 305 -8.55 -15.77 2.82
N LEU A 306 -8.19 -16.66 1.89
CA LEU A 306 -6.99 -16.53 1.04
C LEU A 306 -7.08 -15.29 0.14
N ILE A 307 -8.28 -15.00 -0.36
CA ILE A 307 -8.56 -13.78 -1.14
C ILE A 307 -9.54 -12.93 -0.36
N THR A 308 -9.10 -11.74 0.05
CA THR A 308 -9.95 -10.82 0.81
C THR A 308 -10.90 -10.04 -0.10
N LEU A 309 -11.96 -9.47 0.46
CA LEU A 309 -12.91 -8.62 -0.26
C LEU A 309 -12.24 -7.45 -1.01
N ASN A 310 -11.17 -6.88 -0.44
CA ASN A 310 -10.36 -5.86 -1.10
C ASN A 310 -9.64 -6.40 -2.34
N GLN A 311 -9.08 -7.62 -2.27
CA GLN A 311 -8.42 -8.26 -3.40
C GLN A 311 -9.42 -8.64 -4.49
N VAL A 312 -10.61 -9.12 -4.13
CA VAL A 312 -11.69 -9.37 -5.09
C VAL A 312 -12.12 -8.06 -5.77
N SER A 313 -12.43 -7.02 -4.99
CA SER A 313 -12.82 -5.70 -5.52
C SER A 313 -11.79 -5.13 -6.47
N LYS A 314 -10.50 -5.19 -6.09
CA LYS A 314 -9.39 -4.77 -6.97
C LYS A 314 -9.32 -5.60 -8.24
N GLY A 315 -9.45 -6.93 -8.16
CA GLY A 315 -9.43 -7.82 -9.32
C GLY A 315 -10.53 -7.49 -10.32
N PHE A 316 -11.77 -7.30 -9.84
CA PHE A 316 -12.90 -6.89 -10.67
C PHE A 316 -12.70 -5.50 -11.30
N SER A 317 -12.23 -4.51 -10.53
CA SER A 317 -11.90 -3.19 -11.08
C SER A 317 -10.84 -3.28 -12.18
N ARG A 318 -9.80 -4.10 -12.01
CA ARG A 318 -8.77 -4.30 -13.05
C ARG A 318 -9.32 -4.90 -14.33
N VAL A 319 -10.29 -5.82 -14.24
CA VAL A 319 -10.97 -6.37 -15.43
C VAL A 319 -11.83 -5.29 -16.10
N LYS A 320 -12.54 -4.47 -15.30
CA LYS A 320 -13.34 -3.34 -15.79
C LYS A 320 -12.49 -2.31 -16.54
N ASP A 321 -11.32 -1.97 -16.01
CA ASP A 321 -10.42 -0.97 -16.62
C ASP A 321 -9.86 -1.47 -17.96
N SER A 322 -9.65 -2.78 -18.12
CA SER A 322 -9.18 -3.38 -19.37
C SER A 322 -10.31 -3.90 -20.28
N LEU A 323 -11.57 -3.58 -19.96
CA LEU A 323 -12.73 -4.21 -20.61
C LEU A 323 -12.87 -3.83 -22.10
N ASP A 324 -12.45 -2.61 -22.46
CA ASP A 324 -12.44 -2.15 -23.85
C ASP A 324 -11.42 -2.92 -24.70
N ASP A 325 -10.23 -3.15 -24.17
CA ASP A 325 -9.19 -3.96 -24.83
C ASP A 325 -9.61 -5.43 -24.91
N LEU A 326 -10.15 -5.98 -23.82
CA LEU A 326 -10.65 -7.37 -23.77
C LEU A 326 -11.82 -7.61 -24.75
N ALA A 327 -12.60 -6.59 -25.07
CA ALA A 327 -13.70 -6.72 -26.04
C ALA A 327 -13.22 -6.92 -27.48
N LEU A 328 -11.94 -6.67 -27.77
CA LEU A 328 -11.33 -6.97 -29.07
C LEU A 328 -11.15 -8.48 -29.27
N ASP A 329 -10.85 -9.21 -28.20
CA ASP A 329 -10.53 -10.65 -28.23
C ASP A 329 -11.69 -11.53 -27.74
N ILE A 330 -12.53 -11.00 -26.83
CA ILE A 330 -13.61 -11.75 -26.20
C ILE A 330 -14.97 -11.22 -26.69
N PRO A 331 -15.72 -12.01 -27.48
CA PRO A 331 -17.06 -11.61 -27.88
C PRO A 331 -17.97 -11.48 -26.65
N ASN A 332 -18.77 -10.42 -26.64
CA ASN A 332 -19.68 -10.05 -25.57
C ASN A 332 -18.97 -9.89 -24.20
N ALA A 333 -17.72 -9.42 -24.18
CA ALA A 333 -16.93 -9.22 -22.96
C ALA A 333 -17.70 -8.45 -21.87
N ARG A 334 -18.42 -7.38 -22.24
CA ARG A 334 -19.17 -6.56 -21.28
C ARG A 334 -20.30 -7.33 -20.62
N GLU A 335 -21.07 -8.08 -21.41
CA GLU A 335 -22.19 -8.88 -20.89
C GLU A 335 -21.71 -9.99 -19.96
N LYS A 336 -20.63 -10.69 -20.34
CA LYS A 336 -20.01 -11.71 -19.50
C LYS A 336 -19.48 -11.14 -18.19
N TYR A 337 -18.81 -9.99 -18.24
CA TYR A 337 -18.34 -9.29 -17.05
C TYR A 337 -19.49 -8.91 -16.12
N ILE A 338 -20.58 -8.34 -16.66
CA ILE A 338 -21.77 -8.00 -15.85
C ILE A 338 -22.37 -9.26 -15.21
N SER A 339 -22.46 -10.37 -15.94
CA SER A 339 -22.95 -11.65 -15.40
C SER A 339 -22.10 -12.12 -14.22
N TYR A 340 -20.77 -12.03 -14.32
CA TYR A 340 -19.86 -12.43 -13.24
C TYR A 340 -19.85 -11.43 -12.07
N LEU A 341 -20.08 -10.15 -12.34
CA LEU A 341 -20.26 -9.12 -11.32
C LEU A 341 -21.50 -9.41 -10.46
N GLU A 342 -22.63 -9.75 -11.09
CA GLU A 342 -23.86 -10.09 -10.38
C GLU A 342 -23.74 -11.42 -9.62
N HIS A 343 -23.03 -12.40 -10.19
CA HIS A 343 -22.68 -13.63 -9.47
C HIS A 343 -21.86 -13.34 -8.20
N ALA A 344 -20.81 -12.51 -8.31
CA ALA A 344 -19.96 -12.14 -7.18
C ALA A 344 -20.72 -11.34 -6.11
N LYS A 345 -21.66 -10.46 -6.49
CA LYS A 345 -22.56 -9.78 -5.54
C LYS A 345 -23.48 -10.76 -4.82
N THR A 346 -24.07 -11.70 -5.55
CA THR A 346 -24.99 -12.71 -5.00
C THR A 346 -24.29 -13.61 -3.98
N ASN A 347 -23.02 -13.94 -4.24
CA ASN A 347 -22.19 -14.76 -3.35
C ASN A 347 -21.44 -13.94 -2.29
N GLY A 348 -21.70 -12.64 -2.17
CA GLY A 348 -21.14 -11.80 -1.11
C GLY A 348 -19.66 -11.43 -1.25
N TRP A 349 -19.05 -11.66 -2.42
CA TRP A 349 -17.65 -11.27 -2.64
C TRP A 349 -17.48 -9.78 -2.91
N LEU A 350 -18.56 -9.12 -3.36
CA LEU A 350 -18.62 -7.70 -3.68
C LEU A 350 -19.83 -7.05 -3.03
N SER A 351 -19.68 -5.80 -2.59
CA SER A 351 -20.81 -5.00 -2.09
C SER A 351 -21.85 -4.77 -3.18
N SER A 352 -23.12 -4.71 -2.79
CA SER A 352 -24.24 -4.36 -3.67
C SER A 352 -24.11 -2.96 -4.31
N SER A 353 -23.29 -2.08 -3.74
CA SER A 353 -22.98 -0.75 -4.31
C SER A 353 -21.82 -0.77 -5.31
N PHE A 354 -21.03 -1.86 -5.36
CA PHE A 354 -19.85 -1.97 -6.19
C PHE A 354 -20.23 -1.96 -7.69
N GLY A 355 -19.62 -1.04 -8.44
CA GLY A 355 -19.84 -0.90 -9.88
C GLY A 355 -21.06 -0.07 -10.30
N ARG A 356 -21.83 0.54 -9.39
CA ARG A 356 -22.84 1.54 -9.77
C ARG A 356 -22.15 2.76 -10.39
N LEU A 357 -22.57 3.13 -11.61
CA LEU A 357 -22.27 4.44 -12.17
C LEU A 357 -23.09 5.50 -11.42
N PRO A 358 -22.56 6.70 -11.17
CA PRO A 358 -23.33 7.81 -10.64
C PRO A 358 -24.25 8.38 -11.74
N SER A 359 -25.33 7.68 -12.03
CA SER A 359 -26.44 8.17 -12.85
C SER A 359 -27.67 7.28 -12.63
N ASP A 360 -28.40 7.56 -11.54
CA ASP A 360 -29.83 7.28 -11.38
C ASP A 360 -30.33 7.96 -10.09
N ALA A 361 -29.86 9.19 -9.85
CA ALA A 361 -30.51 10.10 -8.94
C ALA A 361 -31.23 11.14 -9.80
N SER A 362 -32.54 11.28 -9.56
CA SER A 362 -33.48 12.28 -10.09
C SER A 362 -33.97 12.13 -11.54
N THR A 363 -35.03 11.33 -11.71
CA THR A 363 -36.25 11.85 -12.35
C THR A 363 -37.48 11.32 -11.62
N SER A 364 -37.86 12.02 -10.55
CA SER A 364 -39.20 11.94 -9.97
C SER A 364 -39.60 13.35 -9.56
N VAL A 365 -40.22 14.05 -10.50
CA VAL A 365 -41.32 15.01 -10.29
C VAL A 365 -42.28 14.84 -11.46
#